data_AF-A0A5B0H6J9-F1
#
_entry.id   AF-A0A5B0H6J9-F1
#
_cell.length_a   1.000
_cell.length_b   1.000
_cell.length_c   1.000
_cell.angle_alpha   90.00
_cell.angle_beta   90.00
_cell.angle_gamma   90.00
#
_symmetry.space_group_name_H-M   'P 1'
#
loop_
_entity.id
_entity.type
_entity.pdbx_description
1 polymer ?
#
loop_
_entity_poly.entity_id
_entity_poly.type
_entity_poly.pdbx_seq_one_letter_code
_entity_poly.pdbx_strand_id
1 'polypeptide(L)'
;MRLSGAWDLFKSGDSAAYLATVAAAVDCAYANGADIVALAQASMAGAAERVTRGATPLTSPQNGLVAAIDAATRAAEAQEQK
;
A
#
# COMPACT_ATOMS: atom_id res chain seq x y z
N MET A 1 5.43 -13.01 4.73
CA MET A 1 5.88 -13.85 3.60
C MET A 1 6.62 -12.95 2.60
N ARG A 2 7.78 -13.37 2.07
CA ARG A 2 8.42 -12.65 0.95
C ARG A 2 7.82 -13.12 -0.37
N LEU A 3 7.66 -12.21 -1.33
CA LEU A 3 7.18 -12.54 -2.68
C LEU A 3 8.36 -13.01 -3.53
N SER A 4 8.45 -14.32 -3.76
CA SER A 4 9.48 -14.91 -4.62
C SER A 4 9.41 -14.31 -6.03
N GLY A 5 10.55 -13.93 -6.61
CA GLY A 5 10.66 -13.37 -7.97
C GLY A 5 10.27 -11.89 -8.12
N ALA A 6 9.46 -11.32 -7.22
CA ALA A 6 9.05 -9.91 -7.30
C ALA A 6 10.25 -8.94 -7.25
N TRP A 7 11.26 -9.25 -6.43
CA TRP A 7 12.45 -8.39 -6.33
C TRP A 7 13.31 -8.41 -7.60
N ASP A 8 13.32 -9.52 -8.34
CA ASP A 8 14.06 -9.60 -9.59
C ASP A 8 13.38 -8.79 -10.70
N LEU A 9 12.04 -8.81 -10.75
CA LEU A 9 11.25 -7.93 -11.63
C LEU A 9 11.45 -6.45 -11.29
N PHE A 10 11.53 -6.11 -10.00
CA PHE A 10 11.85 -4.75 -9.58
C PHE A 10 13.23 -4.31 -10.07
N LYS A 11 14.26 -5.16 -9.88
CA LYS A 11 15.63 -4.86 -10.32
C LYS A 11 15.78 -4.81 -11.84
N SER A 12 14.98 -5.57 -12.59
CA SER A 12 15.00 -5.53 -14.07
C SER A 12 14.32 -4.28 -14.63
N GLY A 13 13.67 -3.47 -13.78
CA GLY A 13 12.91 -2.30 -14.21
C GLY A 13 11.51 -2.64 -14.72
N ASP A 14 11.10 -3.92 -14.71
CA ASP A 14 9.76 -4.34 -15.09
C ASP A 14 8.75 -4.05 -13.97
N SER A 15 8.47 -2.76 -13.82
CA SER A 15 7.56 -2.24 -12.79
C SER A 15 6.15 -2.77 -12.99
N ALA A 16 5.72 -3.00 -14.23
CA ALA A 16 4.38 -3.51 -14.51
C ALA A 16 4.22 -4.95 -14.01
N ALA A 17 5.17 -5.84 -14.32
CA ALA A 17 5.15 -7.22 -13.85
C ALA A 17 5.37 -7.31 -12.33
N TYR A 18 6.23 -6.46 -11.77
CA TYR A 18 6.44 -6.35 -10.32
C TYR A 18 5.12 -6.02 -9.59
N LEU A 19 4.42 -4.95 -10.00
CA LEU A 19 3.18 -4.53 -9.37
C LEU A 19 2.05 -5.56 -9.57
N ALA A 20 1.98 -6.21 -10.73
CA ALA A 20 1.02 -7.29 -10.97
C ALA A 20 1.27 -8.50 -10.05
N THR A 21 2.54 -8.86 -9.85
CA THR A 21 2.93 -9.96 -8.94
C THR A 21 2.55 -9.65 -7.48
N VAL A 22 2.76 -8.41 -7.05
CA VAL A 22 2.34 -7.96 -5.71
C VAL A 22 0.82 -8.01 -5.58
N ALA A 23 0.06 -7.48 -6.54
CA ALA A 23 -1.40 -7.48 -6.50
C ALA A 23 -2.00 -8.90 -6.46
N ALA A 24 -1.47 -9.82 -7.26
CA ALA A 24 -1.90 -11.23 -7.24
C ALA A 24 -1.66 -11.90 -5.88
N ALA A 25 -0.56 -11.56 -5.20
CA ALA A 25 -0.29 -12.08 -3.86
C ALA A 25 -1.23 -11.50 -2.80
N VAL A 26 -1.63 -10.23 -2.93
CA VAL A 26 -2.65 -9.61 -2.09
C VAL A 26 -4.01 -10.28 -2.31
N ASP A 27 -4.41 -10.49 -3.56
CA ASP A 27 -5.66 -11.20 -3.90
C ASP A 27 -5.68 -12.62 -3.30
N CYS A 28 -4.54 -13.31 -3.32
CA CYS A 28 -4.36 -14.61 -2.67
C CYS A 28 -4.50 -14.50 -1.15
N ALA A 29 -3.94 -13.47 -0.51
CA ALA A 29 -4.11 -13.26 0.94
C ALA A 29 -5.60 -13.06 1.31
N TYR A 30 -6.34 -12.28 0.52
CA TYR A 30 -7.79 -12.12 0.69
C TYR A 30 -8.56 -13.43 0.47
N ALA A 31 -8.19 -14.22 -0.55
CA ALA A 31 -8.79 -15.54 -0.76
C ALA A 31 -8.53 -16.52 0.40
N ASN A 32 -7.42 -16.33 1.12
CA ASN A 32 -7.05 -17.12 2.31
C ASN A 32 -7.58 -16.54 3.62
N GLY A 33 -8.49 -15.54 3.57
CA GLY A 33 -9.18 -15.03 4.75
C GLY A 33 -8.50 -13.86 5.47
N ALA A 34 -7.54 -13.18 4.84
CA ALA A 34 -7.08 -11.89 5.36
C ALA A 34 -8.22 -10.86 5.26
N ASP A 35 -8.45 -10.07 6.31
CA ASP A 35 -9.42 -8.98 6.26
C ASP A 35 -8.81 -7.71 5.63
N ILE A 36 -7.56 -7.42 5.97
CA ILE A 36 -6.80 -6.25 5.53
C ILE A 36 -5.37 -6.66 5.21
N VAL A 37 -4.82 -6.12 4.12
CA VAL A 37 -3.41 -6.30 3.74
C VAL A 37 -2.67 -4.97 3.79
N ALA A 38 -1.48 -4.96 4.40
CA ALA A 38 -0.58 -3.82 4.41
C ALA A 38 0.64 -4.08 3.52
N LEU A 39 0.87 -3.19 2.56
CA LEU A 39 2.03 -3.21 1.69
C LEU A 39 3.21 -2.53 2.40
N ALA A 40 4.12 -3.36 2.93
CA ALA A 40 5.18 -2.93 3.84
C ALA A 40 6.28 -2.06 3.20
N GLN A 41 6.39 -2.02 1.87
CA GLN A 41 7.44 -1.30 1.16
C GLN A 41 6.84 -0.26 0.21
N ALA A 42 7.39 0.96 0.18
CA ALA A 42 6.85 2.06 -0.62
C ALA A 42 6.78 1.75 -2.13
N SER A 43 7.73 0.97 -2.65
CA SER A 43 7.73 0.52 -4.06
C SER A 43 6.50 -0.33 -4.43
N MET A 44 5.87 -0.97 -3.45
CA MET A 44 4.68 -1.80 -3.67
C MET A 44 3.41 -0.96 -3.80
N ALA A 45 3.42 0.33 -3.45
CA ALA A 45 2.20 1.13 -3.30
C ALA A 45 1.31 1.12 -4.56
N GLY A 46 1.91 1.18 -5.75
CA GLY A 46 1.16 1.13 -7.02
C GLY A 46 0.44 -0.20 -7.30
N ALA A 47 0.68 -1.25 -6.51
CA ALA A 47 -0.03 -2.51 -6.63
C ALA A 47 -1.44 -2.43 -6.05
N ALA A 48 -1.71 -1.51 -5.12
CA ALA A 48 -3.01 -1.35 -4.49
C ALA A 48 -4.13 -1.07 -5.51
N GLU A 49 -3.84 -0.34 -6.58
CA GLU A 49 -4.78 -0.03 -7.67
C GLU A 49 -5.10 -1.23 -8.56
N ARG A 50 -4.33 -2.31 -8.47
CA ARG A 50 -4.45 -3.51 -9.31
C ARG A 50 -5.06 -4.70 -8.57
N VAL A 51 -5.31 -4.55 -7.28
CA VAL A 51 -5.95 -5.57 -6.44
C VAL A 51 -7.41 -5.67 -6.80
N THR A 52 -7.92 -6.90 -6.91
CA THR A 52 -9.29 -7.17 -7.39
C THR A 52 -10.19 -7.73 -6.30
N ARG A 53 -9.63 -8.05 -5.13
CA ARG A 53 -10.35 -8.65 -4.00
C ARG A 53 -10.19 -7.82 -2.73
N GLY A 54 -11.19 -7.93 -1.84
CA GLY A 54 -11.11 -7.38 -0.50
C GLY A 54 -11.07 -5.85 -0.45
N ALA A 55 -10.62 -5.31 0.68
CA ALA A 55 -10.43 -3.87 0.85
C ALA A 55 -9.17 -3.38 0.10
N THR A 56 -9.12 -2.10 -0.24
CA THR A 56 -7.89 -1.49 -0.77
C THR A 56 -6.76 -1.65 0.25
N PRO A 57 -5.59 -2.21 -0.15
CA PRO A 57 -4.48 -2.39 0.77
C PRO A 57 -3.97 -1.08 1.34
N LEU A 58 -3.48 -1.13 2.58
CA LEU A 58 -2.78 0.00 3.20
C LEU A 58 -1.40 0.15 2.56
N THR A 59 -1.03 1.38 2.21
CA THR A 59 0.28 1.73 1.65
C THR A 59 0.93 2.82 2.48
N SER A 60 2.23 2.67 2.79
CA SER A 60 2.92 3.67 3.60
C SER A 60 2.91 5.10 3.02
N PRO A 61 3.04 5.34 1.69
CA PRO A 61 3.05 6.70 1.16
C PRO A 61 1.68 7.38 1.28
N GLN A 62 0.60 6.69 0.91
CA GLN A 62 -0.74 7.26 0.93
C GLN A 62 -1.24 7.44 2.37
N ASN A 63 -1.16 6.38 3.19
CA ASN A 63 -1.64 6.45 4.57
C ASN A 63 -0.80 7.41 5.42
N GLY A 64 0.50 7.49 5.17
CA GLY A 64 1.38 8.46 5.82
C GLY A 64 1.02 9.91 5.47
N LEU A 65 0.72 10.19 4.20
CA LEU A 65 0.31 11.52 3.76
C LEU A 65 -1.04 11.94 4.37
N VAL A 66 -2.02 11.04 4.37
CA VAL A 66 -3.33 11.30 5.01
C VAL A 66 -3.14 11.61 6.50
N ALA A 67 -2.37 10.80 7.22
CA ALA A 67 -2.10 11.02 8.64
C ALA A 67 -1.38 12.36 8.90
N ALA A 68 -0.47 12.77 8.02
CA ALA A 68 0.24 14.05 8.13
C ALA A 68 -0.71 15.24 7.91
N ILE A 69 -1.61 15.17 6.92
CA ILE A 69 -2.63 16.19 6.67
C ILE A 69 -3.56 16.32 7.88
N ASP A 70 -4.07 15.19 8.38
CA ASP A 70 -4.97 15.17 9.55
C ASP A 70 -4.30 15.78 10.79
N ALA A 71 -3.02 15.48 11.00
CA ALA A 71 -2.25 16.06 12.10
C ALA A 71 -2.06 17.57 11.93
N ALA A 72 -1.80 18.04 10.72
CA ALA A 72 -1.65 19.46 10.42
C ALA A 72 -2.97 20.24 10.62
N THR A 73 -4.10 19.67 10.17
CA THR A 73 -5.43 20.28 10.36
C THR A 73 -5.76 20.42 11.84
N ARG A 74 -5.59 19.36 12.64
CA ARG A 74 -5.83 19.44 14.10
C ARG A 74 -4.92 20.45 14.81
N ALA A 75 -3.69 20.60 14.33
CA ALA A 75 -2.76 21.59 14.88
C ALA A 75 -3.24 23.02 14.59
N ALA A 76 -3.73 23.29 13.37
CA ALA A 76 -4.26 24.60 12.99
C ALA A 76 -5.50 24.98 13.82
N GLU A 77 -6.46 24.05 13.97
CA GLU A 77 -7.67 24.27 14.78
C GLU A 77 -7.35 24.59 16.26
N ALA A 78 -6.33 23.92 16.83
CA ALA A 78 -5.88 24.17 18.20
C ALA A 78 -5.14 25.51 18.37
N GLN A 79 -4.63 26.10 17.29
CA GLN A 79 -4.01 27.42 17.31
C GLN A 79 -5.06 28.54 17.23
N GLU A 80 -6.17 28.33 16.53
CA GLU A 80 -7.28 29.30 16.42
C GLU A 80 -8.09 29.44 17.72
N GLN A 81 -8.02 28.45 18.60
CA GLN A 81 -8.71 28.43 19.90
C GLN A 81 -7.91 29.09 21.04
N LYS A 82 -6.71 29.61 20.75
CA LYS A 82 -5.82 30.27 21.72
C LYS A 82 -5.78 31.78 21.50
#